data_AF-A0A6C7HUM3-F1
#
_entry.id   AF-A0A6C7HUM3-F1
#
_cell.length_a   1.000
_cell.length_b   1.000
_cell.length_c   1.000
_cell.angle_alpha   90.00
_cell.angle_beta   90.00
_cell.angle_gamma   90.00
#
_symmetry.space_group_name_H-M   'P 1'
#
loop_
_entity.id
_entity.type
_entity.pdbx_description
1 polymer ?
#
loop_
_entity_poly.entity_id
_entity_poly.type
_entity_poly.pdbx_seq_one_letter_code
_entity_poly.pdbx_strand_id
1 'polypeptide(L)'
;MSALSTTGHNDGITLHCLQSIAQLIPLSSAVFYRVNAYLKPEAYVLHNISNSTHQQYLEHFQPLDPLSPSRFGQQVITVATMTPGICARHRHYYHEFMLPNHVCDMIEIFIRRGHRIIAGISLMRDIPFSSEERLRAQAVQPLLGLAIHDSLQEDNDLASILTAKEREIVGMVCEGASNKLIARQLNISLSTVKTHLRNIFAKTEVINRTELVSRTRMSSVQHSQHM
;
A
#
# COMPACT_ATOMS: atom_id res chain seq x y z
N MET A 1 23.08 7.49 19.42
CA MET A 1 21.73 7.91 19.84
C MET A 1 20.85 7.89 18.60
N SER A 2 20.29 6.73 18.26
CA SER A 2 19.44 6.55 17.08
C SER A 2 18.00 6.91 17.44
N ALA A 3 17.41 7.81 16.65
CA ALA A 3 16.00 8.14 16.73
C ALA A 3 15.18 6.86 16.50
N LEU A 4 14.43 6.46 17.53
CA LEU A 4 13.33 5.51 17.44
C LEU A 4 12.25 6.17 16.58
N SER A 5 12.22 5.85 15.29
CA SER A 5 11.06 6.10 14.45
C SER A 5 9.93 5.24 15.01
N THR A 6 8.87 5.91 15.47
CA THR A 6 7.60 5.36 15.92
C THR A 6 7.08 4.35 14.91
N THR A 7 7.24 3.06 15.24
CA THR A 7 6.67 1.92 14.54
C THR A 7 5.17 1.95 14.80
N GLY A 8 4.36 2.08 13.75
CA GLY A 8 2.92 1.95 13.87
C GLY A 8 2.56 0.51 14.25
N HIS A 9 1.47 0.30 14.98
CA HIS A 9 0.98 -1.03 15.34
C HIS A 9 0.86 -1.97 14.11
N ASN A 10 0.54 -1.40 12.94
CA ASN A 10 0.46 -2.07 11.64
C ASN A 10 1.80 -2.57 11.06
N ASP A 11 2.92 -1.90 11.40
CA ASP A 11 4.25 -2.36 10.97
C ASP A 11 4.61 -3.69 11.64
N GLY A 12 4.16 -3.87 12.89
CA GLY A 12 4.35 -5.10 13.66
C GLY A 12 3.66 -6.31 13.02
N ILE A 13 2.38 -6.18 12.67
CA ILE A 13 1.62 -7.28 12.05
C ILE A 13 2.20 -7.62 10.67
N THR A 14 2.56 -6.60 9.90
CA THR A 14 3.18 -6.76 8.57
C THR A 14 4.53 -7.48 8.67
N LEU A 15 5.37 -7.09 9.63
CA LEU A 15 6.66 -7.72 9.86
C LEU A 15 6.49 -9.18 10.33
N HIS A 16 5.52 -9.46 11.20
CA HIS A 16 5.19 -10.82 11.62
C HIS A 16 4.66 -11.68 10.47
N CYS A 17 3.87 -11.11 9.56
CA CYS A 17 3.43 -11.79 8.34
C CYS A 17 4.63 -12.16 7.45
N LEU A 18 5.55 -11.22 7.20
CA LEU A 18 6.77 -11.48 6.44
C LEU A 18 7.64 -12.57 7.09
N GLN A 19 7.82 -12.52 8.41
CA GLN A 19 8.56 -13.54 9.16
C GLN A 19 7.88 -14.92 9.07
N SER A 20 6.55 -14.98 9.14
CA SER A 20 5.80 -16.23 9.02
C SER A 20 5.91 -16.84 7.62
N ILE A 21 5.87 -16.00 6.57
CA ILE A 21 6.09 -16.46 5.19
C ILE A 21 7.51 -17.03 5.04
N ALA A 22 8.51 -16.36 5.61
CA ALA A 22 9.91 -16.81 5.57
C ALA A 22 10.12 -18.19 6.22
N GLN A 23 9.25 -18.60 7.15
CA GLN A 23 9.28 -19.95 7.73
C GLN A 23 8.68 -21.02 6.80
N LEU A 24 7.74 -20.64 5.93
CA LEU A 24 7.04 -21.56 5.02
C LEU A 24 7.74 -21.71 3.67
N ILE A 25 8.38 -20.63 3.22
CA ILE A 25 9.04 -20.52 1.92
C ILE A 25 10.44 -19.94 2.16
N PRO A 26 11.51 -20.72 1.91
CA PRO A 26 12.86 -20.20 2.01
C PRO A 26 13.02 -19.00 1.07
N LEU A 27 13.40 -17.85 1.61
CA LEU A 27 13.61 -16.62 0.87
C LEU A 27 14.93 -15.97 1.27
N SER A 28 15.58 -15.30 0.32
CA SER A 28 16.81 -14.56 0.56
C SER A 28 16.47 -13.13 0.98
N SER A 29 15.41 -12.55 0.39
CA SER A 29 14.91 -11.23 0.75
C SER A 29 13.42 -11.10 0.43
N ALA A 30 12.77 -10.12 1.05
CA ALA A 30 11.36 -9.82 0.79
C ALA A 30 11.04 -8.34 0.95
N VAL A 31 9.99 -7.90 0.27
CA VAL A 31 9.44 -6.54 0.39
C VAL A 31 7.93 -6.66 0.55
N PHE A 32 7.39 -6.02 1.57
CA PHE A 32 5.96 -5.69 1.62
C PHE A 32 5.76 -4.24 1.22
N TYR A 33 4.66 -3.94 0.54
CA TYR A 33 4.24 -2.58 0.26
C TYR A 33 2.72 -2.48 0.20
N ARG A 34 2.20 -1.29 0.48
CA ARG A 34 0.79 -0.93 0.27
C ARG A 34 0.60 -0.38 -1.14
N VAL A 35 -0.62 -0.47 -1.67
CA VAL A 35 -0.97 0.03 -3.01
C VAL A 35 -2.05 1.09 -2.90
N ASN A 36 -1.75 2.29 -3.38
CA ASN A 36 -2.72 3.39 -3.38
C ASN A 36 -3.76 3.27 -4.50
N ALA A 37 -4.66 4.25 -4.59
CA ALA A 37 -5.76 4.25 -5.56
C ALA A 37 -5.28 4.25 -7.03
N TYR A 38 -4.04 4.68 -7.29
CA TYR A 38 -3.45 4.74 -8.63
C TYR A 38 -2.62 3.51 -8.98
N LEU A 39 -2.76 2.41 -8.22
CA LEU A 39 -1.97 1.19 -8.36
C LEU A 39 -0.45 1.43 -8.20
N LYS A 40 -0.06 2.48 -7.46
CA LYS A 40 1.33 2.74 -7.14
C LYS A 40 1.69 2.17 -5.77
N PRO A 41 2.81 1.44 -5.65
CA PRO A 41 3.28 0.93 -4.38
C PRO A 41 3.89 2.03 -3.49
N GLU A 42 3.57 1.98 -2.19
CA GLU A 42 3.98 2.92 -1.14
C GLU A 42 4.12 2.20 0.22
N ALA A 43 4.63 2.90 1.25
CA ALA A 43 4.78 2.34 2.61
C ALA A 43 5.50 0.98 2.64
N TYR A 44 6.74 0.96 2.18
CA TYR A 44 7.55 -0.25 2.03
C TYR A 44 8.10 -0.75 3.37
N VAL A 45 8.01 -2.06 3.60
CA VAL A 45 8.69 -2.78 4.68
C VAL A 45 9.69 -3.74 4.05
N LEU A 46 10.97 -3.54 4.35
CA LEU A 46 12.08 -4.27 3.73
C LEU A 46 12.57 -5.38 4.66
N HIS A 47 12.79 -6.57 4.12
CA HIS A 47 13.41 -7.69 4.82
C HIS A 47 14.64 -8.19 4.04
N ASN A 48 15.81 -8.07 4.67
CA ASN A 48 17.11 -8.43 4.10
C ASN A 48 17.43 -7.73 2.76
N ILE A 49 17.00 -6.47 2.60
CA ILE A 49 17.35 -5.59 1.49
C ILE A 49 17.92 -4.30 2.04
N SER A 50 19.04 -3.85 1.50
CA SER A 50 19.65 -2.59 1.91
C SER A 50 18.82 -1.39 1.44
N ASN A 51 18.79 -0.31 2.24
CA ASN A 51 18.11 0.93 1.86
C ASN A 51 18.66 1.50 0.55
N SER A 52 19.96 1.37 0.29
CA SER A 52 20.59 1.82 -0.97
C SER A 52 20.09 1.04 -2.18
N THR A 53 20.00 -0.30 -2.07
CA THR A 53 19.44 -1.15 -3.14
C THR A 53 17.99 -0.78 -3.42
N HIS A 54 17.19 -0.59 -2.37
CA HIS A 54 15.79 -0.22 -2.52
C HIS A 54 15.63 1.19 -3.11
N GLN A 55 16.47 2.15 -2.74
CA GLN A 55 16.45 3.48 -3.34
C GLN A 55 16.81 3.44 -4.83
N GLN A 56 17.86 2.69 -5.21
CA GLN A 56 18.21 2.47 -6.61
C GLN A 56 17.05 1.85 -7.40
N TYR A 57 16.33 0.89 -6.79
CA TYR A 57 15.12 0.32 -7.38
C TYR A 57 14.05 1.38 -7.66
N LEU A 58 13.71 2.20 -6.66
CA LEU A 58 12.67 3.22 -6.79
C LEU A 58 13.02 4.28 -7.86
N GLU A 59 14.28 4.68 -7.94
CA GLU A 59 14.73 5.72 -8.86
C GLU A 59 14.80 5.25 -10.32
N HIS A 60 15.23 4.00 -10.55
CA HIS A 60 15.62 3.55 -11.89
C HIS A 60 14.83 2.34 -12.41
N PHE A 61 14.34 1.47 -11.53
CA PHE A 61 13.85 0.14 -11.93
C PHE A 61 12.38 -0.13 -11.65
N GLN A 62 11.75 0.59 -10.71
CA GLN A 62 10.32 0.43 -10.41
C GLN A 62 9.41 0.55 -11.66
N PRO A 63 9.62 1.49 -12.61
CA PRO A 63 8.80 1.54 -13.83
C PRO A 63 9.01 0.33 -14.76
N LEU A 64 10.18 -0.30 -14.67
CA LEU A 64 10.59 -1.42 -15.52
C LEU A 64 10.17 -2.77 -14.95
N ASP A 65 9.82 -2.82 -13.67
CA ASP A 65 9.42 -4.03 -12.96
C ASP A 65 8.25 -4.73 -13.66
N PRO A 66 8.44 -5.96 -14.18
CA PRO A 66 7.39 -6.72 -14.83
C PRO A 66 6.30 -7.20 -13.88
N LEU A 67 6.58 -7.29 -12.57
CA LEU A 67 5.62 -7.74 -11.56
C LEU A 67 4.95 -6.58 -10.82
N SER A 68 5.15 -5.33 -11.27
CA SER A 68 4.51 -4.15 -10.68
C SER A 68 2.98 -4.26 -10.65
N PRO A 69 2.31 -3.86 -9.54
CA PRO A 69 0.85 -3.98 -9.39
C PRO A 69 0.07 -3.24 -10.49
N SER A 70 0.62 -2.15 -11.03
CA SER A 70 0.04 -1.39 -12.14
C SER A 70 -0.22 -2.25 -13.40
N ARG A 71 0.54 -3.33 -13.60
CA ARG A 71 0.40 -4.25 -14.74
C ARG A 71 -0.69 -5.31 -14.53
N PHE A 72 -1.18 -5.47 -13.30
CA PHE A 72 -2.14 -6.52 -12.90
C PHE A 72 -3.48 -5.96 -12.44
N GLY A 73 -3.71 -4.64 -12.53
CA GLY A 73 -4.92 -3.98 -12.03
C GLY A 73 -6.23 -4.60 -12.53
N GLN A 74 -6.30 -5.00 -13.81
CA GLN A 74 -7.50 -5.60 -14.41
C GLN A 74 -7.50 -7.14 -14.42
N GLN A 75 -6.42 -7.78 -13.97
CA GLN A 75 -6.29 -9.23 -13.98
C GLN A 75 -6.74 -9.81 -12.64
N VAL A 76 -7.13 -11.09 -12.60
CA VAL A 76 -7.49 -11.81 -11.35
C VAL A 76 -6.27 -12.53 -10.74
N ILE A 77 -5.08 -12.27 -11.27
CA ILE A 77 -3.84 -12.88 -10.77
C ILE A 77 -3.56 -12.38 -9.35
N THR A 78 -3.36 -13.33 -8.44
CA THR A 78 -3.00 -13.11 -7.03
C THR A 78 -1.57 -13.50 -6.72
N VAL A 79 -0.94 -14.35 -7.53
CA VAL A 79 0.49 -14.66 -7.44
C VAL A 79 1.08 -14.62 -8.84
N ALA A 80 2.14 -13.85 -9.03
CA ALA A 80 2.89 -13.73 -10.28
C ALA A 80 4.35 -14.16 -10.06
N THR A 81 5.01 -14.62 -11.12
CA THR A 81 6.39 -15.15 -11.02
C THR A 81 7.23 -14.71 -12.21
N MET A 82 8.56 -14.67 -12.03
CA MET A 82 9.52 -14.39 -13.09
C MET A 82 9.72 -15.60 -14.03
N THR A 83 8.71 -15.90 -14.84
CA THR A 83 8.82 -16.97 -15.84
C THR A 83 9.93 -16.69 -16.86
N PRO A 84 10.53 -17.72 -17.49
CA PRO A 84 11.58 -17.51 -18.50
C PRO A 84 11.18 -16.54 -19.62
N GLY A 85 9.91 -16.55 -20.04
CA GLY A 85 9.38 -15.60 -21.03
C GLY A 85 9.31 -14.16 -20.54
N ILE A 86 9.03 -13.93 -19.25
CA ILE A 86 9.07 -12.60 -18.63
C ILE A 86 10.53 -12.12 -18.54
N CYS A 87 11.46 -12.97 -18.07
CA CYS A 87 12.88 -12.61 -18.00
C CYS A 87 13.43 -12.24 -19.38
N ALA A 88 13.09 -13.02 -20.43
CA ALA A 88 13.54 -12.76 -21.79
C ALA A 88 12.98 -11.45 -22.39
N ARG A 89 11.76 -11.05 -21.99
CA ARG A 89 11.13 -9.80 -22.44
C ARG A 89 11.62 -8.58 -21.66
N HIS A 90 11.95 -8.76 -20.39
CA HIS A 90 12.37 -7.70 -19.47
C HIS A 90 13.87 -7.82 -19.13
N ARG A 91 14.70 -8.05 -20.16
CA ARG A 91 16.14 -8.29 -19.99
C ARG A 91 16.86 -7.18 -19.23
N HIS A 92 16.51 -5.92 -19.46
CA HIS A 92 17.13 -4.80 -18.77
C HIS A 92 16.89 -4.87 -17.26
N TYR A 93 15.64 -5.10 -16.82
CA TYR A 93 15.33 -5.27 -15.40
C TYR A 93 16.02 -6.51 -14.80
N TYR A 94 15.98 -7.63 -15.51
CA TYR A 94 16.56 -8.88 -15.02
C TYR A 94 18.09 -8.81 -14.89
N HIS A 95 18.80 -8.30 -15.91
CA HIS A 95 20.27 -8.27 -15.93
C HIS A 95 20.89 -7.08 -15.20
N GLU A 96 20.24 -5.91 -15.19
CA GLU A 96 20.83 -4.70 -14.58
C GLU A 96 20.37 -4.47 -13.13
N PHE A 97 19.30 -5.12 -12.68
CA PHE A 97 18.82 -4.99 -11.31
C PHE A 97 18.79 -6.32 -10.55
N MET A 98 18.10 -7.34 -11.05
CA MET A 98 17.93 -8.58 -10.27
C MET A 98 19.26 -9.30 -10.04
N LEU A 99 19.98 -9.66 -11.11
CA LEU A 99 21.23 -10.43 -10.99
C LEU A 99 22.34 -9.70 -10.20
N PRO A 100 22.61 -8.39 -10.40
CA PRO A 100 23.61 -7.66 -9.63
C PRO A 100 23.29 -7.55 -8.14
N ASN A 101 22.01 -7.63 -7.78
CA ASN A 101 21.55 -7.63 -6.38
C ASN A 101 21.32 -9.05 -5.83
N HIS A 102 21.90 -10.08 -6.46
CA HIS A 102 21.79 -11.48 -6.05
C HIS A 102 20.34 -12.01 -6.01
N VAL A 103 19.47 -11.48 -6.88
CA VAL A 103 18.12 -11.98 -7.09
C VAL A 103 18.10 -12.76 -8.41
N CYS A 104 17.92 -14.07 -8.33
CA CYS A 104 17.76 -14.96 -9.48
C CYS A 104 16.29 -15.19 -9.83
N ASP A 105 15.40 -15.30 -8.85
CA ASP A 105 13.97 -15.55 -9.06
C ASP A 105 13.13 -14.74 -8.07
N MET A 106 11.90 -14.45 -8.47
CA MET A 106 10.98 -13.59 -7.72
C MET A 106 9.55 -14.08 -7.87
N ILE A 107 8.84 -14.11 -6.75
CA ILE A 107 7.40 -14.36 -6.65
C ILE A 107 6.75 -13.09 -6.10
N GLU A 108 5.73 -12.59 -6.78
CA GLU A 108 4.93 -11.48 -6.32
C GLU A 108 3.57 -11.99 -5.84
N ILE A 109 3.19 -11.68 -4.60
CA ILE A 109 1.90 -12.03 -4.02
C ILE A 109 1.08 -10.75 -3.89
N PHE A 110 -0.04 -10.66 -4.61
CA PHE A 110 -0.97 -9.55 -4.52
C PHE A 110 -2.08 -9.83 -3.51
N ILE A 111 -2.33 -8.85 -2.64
CA ILE A 111 -3.48 -8.84 -1.74
C ILE A 111 -4.55 -7.93 -2.33
N ARG A 112 -5.77 -8.47 -2.46
CA ARG A 112 -6.88 -7.79 -3.13
C ARG A 112 -8.10 -7.69 -2.23
N ARG A 113 -8.71 -6.50 -2.23
CA ARG A 113 -10.07 -6.27 -1.73
C ARG A 113 -11.01 -6.08 -2.93
N GLY A 114 -11.79 -7.11 -3.24
CA GLY A 114 -12.57 -7.16 -4.48
C GLY A 114 -11.63 -7.16 -5.70
N HIS A 115 -11.83 -6.23 -6.63
CA HIS A 115 -10.98 -6.12 -7.82
C HIS A 115 -9.70 -5.30 -7.61
N ARG A 116 -9.60 -4.54 -6.51
CA ARG A 116 -8.48 -3.63 -6.26
C ARG A 116 -7.35 -4.34 -5.52
N ILE A 117 -6.12 -4.19 -6.03
CA ILE A 117 -4.89 -4.54 -5.30
C ILE A 117 -4.68 -3.49 -4.21
N ILE A 118 -4.53 -3.93 -2.97
CA ILE A 118 -4.35 -3.05 -1.81
C ILE A 118 -2.96 -3.16 -1.18
N ALA A 119 -2.26 -4.27 -1.43
CA ALA A 119 -0.89 -4.52 -0.99
C ALA A 119 -0.23 -5.59 -1.87
N GLY A 120 1.10 -5.63 -1.83
CA GLY A 120 1.89 -6.66 -2.48
C GLY A 120 3.02 -7.14 -1.58
N ILE A 121 3.44 -8.38 -1.80
CA ILE A 121 4.60 -9.00 -1.15
C ILE A 121 5.49 -9.59 -2.23
N SER A 122 6.65 -8.99 -2.43
CA SER A 122 7.70 -9.50 -3.31
C SER A 122 8.61 -10.44 -2.51
N LEU A 123 8.65 -11.71 -2.88
CA LEU A 123 9.55 -12.72 -2.35
C LEU A 123 10.68 -12.95 -3.35
N MET A 124 11.93 -12.87 -2.89
CA MET A 124 13.12 -12.91 -3.73
C MET A 124 14.07 -14.01 -3.28
N ARG A 125 14.71 -14.66 -4.25
CA ARG A 125 15.76 -15.64 -4.01
C ARG A 125 16.94 -15.50 -4.95
N ASP A 126 18.09 -15.93 -4.46
CA ASP A 126 19.35 -16.12 -5.19
C ASP A 126 19.36 -17.40 -6.03
N ILE A 127 18.41 -18.31 -5.80
CA ILE A 127 18.18 -19.51 -6.62
C ILE A 127 16.69 -19.62 -7.05
N PRO A 128 16.39 -20.30 -8.18
CA PRO A 128 15.02 -20.47 -8.64
C PRO A 128 14.10 -21.09 -7.59
N PHE A 129 12.87 -20.59 -7.48
CA PHE A 129 11.85 -21.22 -6.64
C PHE A 129 11.40 -22.54 -7.27
N SER A 130 11.33 -23.58 -6.46
CA SER A 130 10.79 -24.87 -6.88
C SER A 130 9.27 -24.79 -7.12
N SER A 131 8.73 -25.76 -7.85
CA SER A 131 7.29 -25.85 -8.09
C SER A 131 6.50 -25.98 -6.78
N GLU A 132 7.05 -26.67 -5.78
CA GLU A 132 6.40 -26.82 -4.47
C GLU A 132 6.38 -25.50 -3.70
N GLU A 133 7.47 -24.73 -3.72
CA GLU A 133 7.53 -23.41 -3.08
C GLU A 133 6.56 -22.42 -3.74
N ARG A 134 6.42 -22.46 -5.06
CA ARG A 134 5.42 -21.68 -5.79
C ARG A 134 3.98 -22.09 -5.43
N LEU A 135 3.72 -23.38 -5.27
CA LEU A 135 2.42 -23.88 -4.81
C LEU A 135 2.14 -23.44 -3.37
N ARG A 136 3.13 -23.45 -2.47
CA ARG A 136 2.99 -22.93 -1.11
C ARG A 136 2.66 -21.44 -1.13
N ALA A 137 3.34 -20.64 -1.97
CA ALA A 137 3.03 -19.22 -2.14
C ALA A 137 1.56 -18.99 -2.55
N GLN A 138 1.08 -19.79 -3.51
CA GLN A 138 -0.33 -19.77 -3.94
C GLN A 138 -1.29 -20.16 -2.81
N ALA A 139 -0.94 -21.17 -2.01
CA ALA A 139 -1.78 -21.67 -0.93
C ALA A 139 -1.86 -20.72 0.27
N VAL A 140 -0.79 -19.98 0.57
CA VAL A 140 -0.77 -19.02 1.70
C VAL A 140 -1.40 -17.69 1.34
N GLN A 141 -1.48 -17.33 0.05
CA GLN A 141 -2.00 -16.04 -0.40
C GLN A 141 -3.37 -15.66 0.19
N PRO A 142 -4.38 -16.56 0.28
CA PRO A 142 -5.66 -16.21 0.89
C PRO A 142 -5.56 -15.92 2.39
N LEU A 143 -4.72 -16.65 3.13
CA LEU A 143 -4.50 -16.44 4.57
C LEU A 143 -3.81 -15.09 4.83
N LEU A 144 -2.83 -14.74 4.00
CA LEU A 144 -2.20 -13.42 4.02
C LEU A 144 -3.22 -12.33 3.73
N GLY A 145 -4.12 -12.58 2.76
CA GLY A 145 -5.22 -11.68 2.47
C GLY A 145 -6.09 -11.41 3.68
N LEU A 146 -6.47 -12.43 4.44
CA LEU A 146 -7.24 -12.27 5.67
C LEU A 146 -6.50 -11.44 6.73
N ALA A 147 -5.25 -11.81 7.05
CA ALA A 147 -4.47 -11.12 8.09
C ALA A 147 -4.18 -9.63 7.75
N ILE A 148 -3.85 -9.37 6.49
CA ILE A 148 -3.51 -8.02 6.01
C ILE A 148 -4.77 -7.17 5.82
N HIS A 149 -5.92 -7.78 5.47
CA HIS A 149 -7.17 -7.04 5.35
C HIS A 149 -7.57 -6.37 6.65
N ASP A 150 -7.46 -7.07 7.79
CA ASP A 150 -7.84 -6.52 9.09
C ASP A 150 -6.91 -5.40 9.51
N SER A 151 -5.60 -5.59 9.32
CA SER A 151 -4.58 -4.58 9.64
C SER A 151 -4.73 -3.30 8.80
N LEU A 152 -5.03 -3.44 7.50
CA LEU A 152 -5.18 -2.31 6.59
C LEU A 152 -6.57 -1.63 6.64
N GLN A 153 -7.55 -2.17 7.39
CA GLN A 153 -8.80 -1.45 7.64
C GLN A 153 -8.57 -0.19 8.46
N GLU A 154 -7.59 -0.22 9.37
CA GLU A 154 -7.27 0.90 10.27
C GLU A 154 -6.68 2.11 9.51
N ASP A 155 -6.03 1.86 8.36
CA ASP A 155 -5.34 2.88 7.57
C ASP A 155 -6.20 3.56 6.49
N ASN A 156 -7.51 3.29 6.42
CA ASN A 156 -8.43 4.09 5.59
C ASN A 156 -8.78 5.42 6.28
N ASP A 157 -7.81 5.96 7.00
CA ASP A 157 -7.94 7.14 7.80
C ASP A 157 -7.95 8.32 6.84
N LEU A 158 -9.09 9.00 6.75
CA LEU A 158 -9.23 10.29 6.05
C LEU A 158 -8.09 11.25 6.41
N ALA A 159 -7.49 11.08 7.59
CA ALA A 159 -6.33 11.80 8.05
C ALA A 159 -5.08 11.68 7.15
N SER A 160 -4.90 10.57 6.44
CA SER A 160 -3.71 10.30 5.60
C SER A 160 -3.80 10.94 4.20
N ILE A 161 -5.00 10.99 3.61
CA ILE A 161 -5.23 11.51 2.25
C ILE A 161 -5.51 13.02 2.22
N LEU A 162 -5.82 13.63 3.36
CA LEU A 162 -6.14 15.04 3.48
C LEU A 162 -4.96 15.84 4.04
N THR A 163 -4.74 17.03 3.48
CA THR A 163 -3.80 18.00 4.05
C THR A 163 -4.28 18.47 5.42
N ALA A 164 -3.38 19.01 6.25
CA ALA A 164 -3.74 19.55 7.56
C ALA A 164 -4.92 20.54 7.50
N LYS A 165 -4.95 21.40 6.46
CA LYS A 165 -6.02 22.37 6.26
C LYS A 165 -7.34 21.73 5.84
N GLU A 166 -7.27 20.70 5.00
CA GLU A 166 -8.46 19.94 4.59
C GLU A 166 -9.05 19.15 5.76
N ARG A 167 -8.21 18.59 6.65
CA ARG A 167 -8.68 17.92 7.88
C ARG A 167 -9.43 18.87 8.81
N GLU A 168 -8.91 20.08 9.00
CA GLU A 168 -9.58 21.13 9.78
C GLU A 168 -10.97 21.46 9.19
N ILE A 169 -11.05 21.57 7.86
CA ILE A 169 -12.32 21.79 7.15
C ILE A 169 -13.27 20.60 7.34
N VAL A 170 -12.80 19.35 7.21
CA VAL A 170 -13.62 18.15 7.41
C VAL A 170 -14.14 18.06 8.84
N GLY A 171 -13.34 18.42 9.85
CA GLY A 171 -13.77 18.47 11.25
C GLY A 171 -14.98 19.38 11.45
N MET A 172 -14.87 20.63 11.01
CA MET A 172 -15.99 21.58 11.07
C MET A 172 -17.19 21.13 10.22
N VAL A 173 -16.95 20.42 9.11
CA VAL A 173 -18.04 19.85 8.30
C VAL A 173 -18.83 18.81 9.09
N CYS A 174 -18.14 17.94 9.83
CA CYS A 174 -18.71 16.89 10.68
C CYS A 174 -19.48 17.44 11.89
N GLU A 175 -19.08 18.60 12.38
CA GLU A 175 -19.78 19.41 13.38
C GLU A 175 -21.01 20.14 12.81
N GLY A 176 -21.22 20.10 11.49
CA GLY A 176 -22.37 20.74 10.84
C GLY A 176 -22.13 22.21 10.42
N ALA A 177 -20.89 22.71 10.47
CA ALA A 177 -20.59 24.09 10.12
C ALA A 177 -20.87 24.40 8.64
N SER A 178 -21.63 25.47 8.37
CA SER A 178 -21.86 25.94 7.00
C SER A 178 -20.57 26.48 6.37
N ASN A 179 -20.49 26.54 5.03
CA ASN A 179 -19.33 27.10 4.34
C ASN A 179 -19.03 28.55 4.74
N LYS A 180 -20.07 29.33 5.10
CA LYS A 180 -19.92 30.69 5.63
C LYS A 180 -19.25 30.70 7.00
N LEU A 181 -19.62 29.76 7.87
CA LEU A 181 -19.03 29.64 9.20
C LEU A 181 -17.56 29.18 9.12
N ILE A 182 -17.29 28.19 8.26
CA ILE A 182 -15.93 27.70 7.97
C ILE A 182 -15.04 28.85 7.45
N ALA A 183 -15.54 29.63 6.48
CA ALA A 183 -14.83 30.78 5.94
C ALA A 183 -14.45 31.78 7.04
N ARG A 184 -15.40 32.08 7.93
CA ARG A 184 -15.19 33.00 9.05
C ARG A 184 -14.19 32.47 10.08
N GLN A 185 -14.30 31.19 10.46
CA GLN A 185 -13.41 30.57 11.45
C GLN A 185 -11.98 30.43 10.94
N LEU A 186 -11.79 30.13 9.65
CA LEU A 186 -10.46 29.97 9.06
C LEU A 186 -9.89 31.26 8.48
N ASN A 187 -10.62 32.37 8.55
CA ASN A 187 -10.27 33.65 7.94
C ASN A 187 -9.89 33.53 6.43
N ILE A 188 -10.71 32.79 5.68
CA ILE A 188 -10.56 32.58 4.23
C ILE A 188 -11.85 32.94 3.49
N SER A 189 -11.77 33.13 2.18
CA SER A 189 -12.95 33.45 1.37
C SER A 189 -13.89 32.24 1.21
N LEU A 190 -15.19 32.51 0.98
CA LEU A 190 -16.18 31.46 0.69
C LEU A 190 -15.81 30.63 -0.55
N SER A 191 -15.21 31.25 -1.57
CA SER A 191 -14.75 30.55 -2.77
C SER A 191 -13.58 29.61 -2.44
N THR A 192 -12.66 30.02 -1.56
CA THR A 192 -11.58 29.15 -1.06
C THR A 192 -12.14 27.91 -0.35
N VAL A 193 -13.16 28.07 0.51
CA VAL A 193 -13.83 26.92 1.16
C VAL A 193 -14.44 25.98 0.13
N LYS A 194 -15.13 26.51 -0.89
CA LYS A 194 -15.71 25.68 -1.96
C LYS A 194 -14.64 24.90 -2.73
N THR A 195 -13.49 25.53 -3.01
CA THR A 195 -12.35 24.88 -3.65
C THR A 195 -11.79 23.75 -2.80
N HIS A 196 -11.57 23.98 -1.50
CA HIS A 196 -11.14 22.92 -0.59
C HIS A 196 -12.14 21.76 -0.54
N LEU A 197 -13.44 22.04 -0.41
CA LEU A 197 -14.47 20.99 -0.38
C LEU A 197 -14.49 20.18 -1.68
N ARG A 198 -14.32 20.82 -2.84
CA ARG A 198 -14.21 20.11 -4.12
C ARG A 198 -13.00 19.18 -4.14
N ASN A 199 -11.84 19.65 -3.65
CA ASN A 199 -10.62 18.85 -3.60
C ASN A 199 -10.76 17.69 -2.60
N ILE A 200 -11.39 17.93 -1.44
CA ILE A 200 -11.73 16.89 -0.46
C ILE A 200 -12.61 15.84 -1.13
N PHE A 201 -13.72 16.23 -1.76
CA PHE A 201 -14.63 15.29 -2.42
C PHE A 201 -13.92 14.43 -3.48
N ALA A 202 -13.04 15.04 -4.27
CA ALA A 202 -12.22 14.31 -5.23
C ALA A 202 -11.25 13.33 -4.58
N LYS A 203 -10.57 13.73 -3.49
CA LYS A 203 -9.61 12.89 -2.77
C LYS A 203 -10.27 11.75 -2.00
N THR A 204 -11.47 11.99 -1.46
CA THR A 204 -12.21 11.03 -0.66
C THR A 204 -13.19 10.20 -1.48
N GLU A 205 -13.29 10.45 -2.80
CA GLU A 205 -14.21 9.77 -3.71
C GLU A 205 -15.68 9.81 -3.24
N VAL A 206 -16.11 10.93 -2.65
CA VAL A 206 -17.51 11.15 -2.23
C VAL A 206 -18.13 12.23 -3.09
N ILE A 207 -19.43 12.13 -3.35
CA ILE A 207 -20.12 13.06 -4.26
C ILE A 207 -20.79 14.22 -3.53
N ASN A 208 -20.97 14.12 -2.21
CA ASN A 208 -21.62 15.18 -1.44
C ASN A 208 -21.17 15.27 0.02
N ARG A 209 -21.60 16.35 0.67
CA ARG A 209 -21.29 16.67 2.07
C ARG A 209 -21.80 15.60 3.05
N THR A 210 -23.00 15.07 2.83
CA THR A 210 -23.61 14.08 3.72
C THR A 210 -22.81 12.78 3.70
N GLU A 211 -22.38 12.36 2.52
CA GLU A 211 -21.53 11.19 2.33
C GLU A 211 -20.15 11.39 2.97
N LEU A 212 -19.56 12.58 2.84
CA LEU A 212 -18.32 12.93 3.54
C LEU A 212 -18.47 12.77 5.07
N VAL A 213 -19.56 13.27 5.65
CA VAL A 213 -19.83 13.13 7.10
C VAL A 213 -20.04 11.68 7.49
N SER A 214 -20.81 10.91 6.71
CA SER A 214 -21.06 9.49 6.96
C SER A 214 -19.75 8.69 6.96
N ARG A 215 -18.93 8.87 5.92
CA ARG A 215 -17.65 8.21 5.77
C ARG A 215 -16.68 8.56 6.89
N THR A 216 -16.64 9.83 7.31
CA THR A 216 -15.79 10.28 8.42
C THR A 216 -16.20 9.67 9.75
N ARG A 217 -17.51 9.64 10.05
CA ARG A 217 -18.02 9.08 11.31
C ARG A 217 -17.85 7.56 11.38
N MET A 218 -17.96 6.85 10.27
CA MET A 218 -17.68 5.41 10.22
C MET A 218 -16.23 5.09 10.60
N SER A 219 -15.26 5.90 10.15
CA SER A 219 -13.86 5.78 10.56
C SER A 219 -13.66 6.09 12.05
N SER A 220 -14.46 6.99 12.64
CA SER A 220 -14.37 7.36 14.07
C SER A 220 -14.97 6.31 15.01
N VAL A 221 -16.07 5.65 14.61
CA VAL A 221 -16.74 4.64 15.45
C VAL A 221 -15.88 3.37 15.63
N GLN A 222 -15.00 3.07 14.69
CA GLN A 222 -14.04 1.96 14.80
C GLN A 222 -12.92 2.25 15.82
N HIS A 223 -12.56 3.51 16.05
CA HIS A 223 -11.53 3.90 17.03
C HIS A 223 -12.02 3.89 18.49
N SER A 224 -13.34 3.95 18.74
CA SER A 224 -13.90 4.01 20.10
C SER A 224 -14.19 2.64 20.75
N GLN A 225 -13.96 1.53 20.04
CA GLN A 225 -14.14 0.17 20.59
C GLN A 225 -12.84 -0.48 21.09
N HIS A 226 -11.70 0.22 21.00
CA HIS A 226 -10.38 -0.27 21.42
C HIS A 226 -9.73 0.53 22.58
N MET A 227 -10.55 1.20 23.39
CA MET A 227 -10.16 1.65 24.75
C MET A 227 -10.97 0.90 25.80
#